data_AF-A0A938TEG5-F1
#
_entry.id   AF-A0A938TEG5-F1
#
_cell.length_a   1.000
_cell.length_b   1.000
_cell.length_c   1.000
_cell.angle_alpha   90.00
_cell.angle_beta   90.00
_cell.angle_gamma   90.00
#
_symmetry.space_group_name_H-M   'P 1'
#
loop_
_entity.id
_entity.type
_entity.pdbx_description
1 polymer ?
#
loop_
_entity_poly.entity_id
_entity_poly.type
_entity_poly.pdbx_seq_one_letter_code
_entity_poly.pdbx_strand_id
1 'polypeptide(L)'
;MVVNLLINKSILVTKDRNSSINSVKKLIDLNAKLIFLPTIKIVPLKPNPELKEILSAQKVFDFLIFTSASAVQIFMDHVSQFNYEIQKCKIVVVGEKTEEVCKKFGLNVSLMPETYSADGLIDLLSSIELSNKRILIPGSKISSKILSEELIKLGALVYTIPIYDVVENDMNICYDEFSFVKNNRPNIFIFTSPSSFKNYLSIFQLDNPTQYFSDSIICAMGKTTEIEINSKGVKVDIVPTISTLENISNEIVHYYENIITNSNWRSND
;
A
#
# COMPACT_ATOMS: atom_id res chain seq x y z
N MET A 1 -18.99 22.48 7.78
CA MET A 1 -18.51 21.12 8.05
C MET A 1 -18.95 20.75 9.45
N VAL A 2 -19.64 19.62 9.64
CA VAL A 2 -20.09 19.19 10.98
C VAL A 2 -18.85 18.76 11.76
N VAL A 3 -18.39 19.57 12.70
CA VAL A 3 -17.14 19.38 13.47
C VAL A 3 -17.11 18.03 14.21
N ASN A 4 -18.26 17.39 14.42
CA ASN A 4 -18.41 16.14 15.17
C ASN A 4 -18.89 14.95 14.33
N LEU A 5 -18.68 14.96 13.00
CA LEU A 5 -19.20 13.92 12.11
C LEU A 5 -18.83 12.49 12.55
N LEU A 6 -17.62 12.30 13.08
CA LEU A 6 -17.08 10.99 13.46
C LEU A 6 -16.92 10.86 14.99
N ILE A 7 -17.65 11.66 15.77
CA ILE A 7 -17.63 11.55 17.24
C ILE A 7 -17.99 10.12 17.68
N ASN A 8 -17.26 9.61 18.67
CA ASN A 8 -17.38 8.22 19.17
C ASN A 8 -17.13 7.13 18.13
N LYS A 9 -16.56 7.45 16.95
CA LYS A 9 -16.15 6.45 15.96
C LYS A 9 -14.68 6.12 16.15
N SER A 10 -14.41 4.84 16.35
CA SER A 10 -13.06 4.29 16.34
C SER A 10 -12.72 3.72 14.96
N ILE A 11 -11.56 4.09 14.43
CA ILE A 11 -11.09 3.69 13.09
C ILE A 11 -9.73 3.03 13.25
N LEU A 12 -9.66 1.76 12.88
CA LEU A 12 -8.42 1.00 12.84
C LEU A 12 -7.75 1.15 11.47
N VAL A 13 -6.47 1.49 11.46
CA VAL A 13 -5.63 1.53 10.26
C VAL A 13 -4.54 0.48 10.41
N THR A 14 -4.49 -0.49 9.48
CA THR A 14 -3.51 -1.60 9.57
C THR A 14 -2.08 -1.23 9.12
N LYS A 15 -1.75 0.06 9.13
CA LYS A 15 -0.49 0.62 8.68
C LYS A 15 0.12 1.50 9.77
N ASP A 16 1.44 1.67 9.75
CA ASP A 16 2.15 2.46 10.74
C ASP A 16 1.67 3.92 10.79
N ARG A 17 1.74 4.52 11.99
CA ARG A 17 1.30 5.88 12.23
C ARG A 17 2.06 6.91 11.40
N ASN A 18 3.38 6.82 11.36
CA ASN A 18 4.23 7.86 10.76
C ASN A 18 4.00 8.00 9.25
N SER A 19 3.79 6.89 8.54
CA SER A 19 3.50 6.91 7.09
C SER A 19 2.04 7.20 6.74
N SER A 20 1.15 7.22 7.74
CA SER A 20 -0.30 7.28 7.55
C SER A 20 -0.93 8.56 8.07
N ILE A 21 -0.39 9.18 9.12
CA ILE A 21 -1.05 10.23 9.91
C ILE A 21 -1.55 11.42 9.07
N ASN A 22 -0.76 11.85 8.08
CA ASN A 22 -1.15 12.97 7.22
C ASN A 22 -2.34 12.60 6.33
N SER A 23 -2.38 11.38 5.79
CA SER A 23 -3.47 10.91 4.92
C SER A 23 -4.80 10.72 5.65
N VAL A 24 -4.79 10.59 6.98
CA VAL A 24 -5.99 10.38 7.82
C VAL A 24 -6.30 11.56 8.74
N LYS A 25 -5.55 12.67 8.61
CA LYS A 25 -5.67 13.84 9.49
C LYS A 25 -7.10 14.38 9.54
N LYS A 26 -7.78 14.43 8.40
CA LYS A 26 -9.18 14.88 8.30
C LYS A 26 -10.14 14.07 9.16
N LEU A 27 -9.88 12.77 9.37
CA LEU A 27 -10.71 11.93 10.25
C LEU A 27 -10.54 12.34 11.73
N ILE A 28 -9.32 12.70 12.13
CA ILE A 28 -9.02 13.25 13.47
C ILE A 28 -9.72 14.58 13.66
N ASP A 29 -9.63 15.47 12.66
CA ASP A 29 -10.25 16.80 12.69
C ASP A 29 -11.79 16.73 12.79
N LEU A 30 -12.38 15.58 12.44
CA LEU A 30 -13.80 15.25 12.57
C LEU A 30 -14.14 14.41 13.82
N ASN A 31 -13.23 14.36 14.79
CA ASN A 31 -13.34 13.70 16.10
C ASN A 31 -13.36 12.16 16.08
N ALA A 32 -12.78 11.52 15.06
CA ALA A 32 -12.56 10.07 15.07
C ALA A 32 -11.40 9.67 16.01
N LYS A 33 -11.56 8.55 16.74
CA LYS A 33 -10.46 7.90 17.46
C LYS A 33 -9.70 6.98 16.50
N LEU A 34 -8.50 7.37 16.10
CA LEU A 34 -7.64 6.53 15.25
C LEU A 34 -6.82 5.53 16.07
N ILE A 35 -6.74 4.29 15.57
CA ILE A 35 -5.93 3.21 16.13
C ILE A 35 -5.01 2.71 15.01
N PHE A 36 -3.70 2.92 15.16
CA PHE A 36 -2.72 2.45 14.19
C PHE A 36 -2.19 1.10 14.65
N LEU A 37 -2.53 0.03 13.93
CA LEU A 37 -2.13 -1.32 14.25
C LEU A 37 -1.43 -1.94 13.03
N PRO A 38 -0.15 -1.63 12.79
CA PRO A 38 0.58 -2.18 11.65
C PRO A 38 0.64 -3.71 11.74
N THR A 39 -0.03 -4.41 10.83
CA THR A 39 -0.08 -5.88 10.81
C THR A 39 1.00 -6.52 9.93
N ILE A 40 1.74 -5.70 9.19
CA ILE A 40 2.89 -6.12 8.39
C ILE A 40 4.15 -5.35 8.80
N LYS A 41 5.29 -5.99 8.63
CA LYS A 41 6.61 -5.38 8.76
C LYS A 41 7.42 -5.64 7.49
N ILE A 42 8.08 -4.58 7.01
CA ILE A 42 9.05 -4.68 5.93
C ILE A 42 10.40 -5.08 6.53
N VAL A 43 10.96 -6.19 6.04
CA VAL A 43 12.28 -6.68 6.46
C VAL A 43 13.22 -6.63 5.27
N PRO A 44 14.22 -5.72 5.25
CA PRO A 44 15.23 -5.69 4.21
C PRO A 44 15.95 -7.04 4.10
N LEU A 45 16.16 -7.51 2.87
CA LEU A 45 16.94 -8.70 2.60
C LEU A 45 18.40 -8.31 2.42
N LYS A 46 19.31 -9.20 2.80
CA LYS A 46 20.72 -9.05 2.38
C LYS A 46 20.78 -9.18 0.86
N PRO A 47 21.69 -8.47 0.18
CA PRO A 47 21.90 -8.61 -1.25
C PRO A 47 22.12 -10.08 -1.63
N ASN A 48 21.24 -10.62 -2.45
CA ASN A 48 21.40 -11.96 -3.03
C ASN A 48 22.53 -11.94 -4.09
N PRO A 49 23.01 -13.11 -4.57
CA PRO A 49 24.10 -13.15 -5.55
C PRO A 49 23.83 -12.32 -6.80
N GLU A 50 22.58 -12.30 -7.29
CA GLU A 50 22.18 -11.55 -8.48
C GLU A 50 22.24 -10.04 -8.26
N LEU A 51 21.73 -9.53 -7.13
CA LEU A 51 21.83 -8.11 -6.77
C LEU A 51 23.29 -7.70 -6.60
N LYS A 52 24.10 -8.53 -5.95
CA LYS A 52 25.54 -8.27 -5.83
C LYS A 52 26.21 -8.17 -7.19
N GLU A 53 25.90 -9.08 -8.11
CA GLU A 53 26.45 -9.03 -9.46
C GLU A 53 26.01 -7.76 -10.20
N ILE A 54 24.73 -7.40 -10.11
CA ILE A 54 24.20 -6.17 -10.71
C ILE A 54 24.94 -4.93 -10.20
N LEU A 55 25.06 -4.80 -8.88
CA LEU A 55 25.64 -3.61 -8.25
C LEU A 55 27.16 -3.57 -8.41
N SER A 56 27.86 -4.68 -8.12
CA SER A 56 29.33 -4.75 -8.21
C SER A 56 29.85 -4.64 -9.64
N ALA A 57 29.14 -5.21 -10.63
CA ALA A 57 29.54 -5.11 -12.03
C ALA A 57 29.03 -3.82 -12.70
N GLN A 58 28.40 -2.91 -11.94
CA GLN A 58 27.84 -1.65 -12.44
C GLN A 58 26.94 -1.88 -13.67
N LYS A 59 26.08 -2.91 -13.61
CA LYS A 59 25.19 -3.24 -14.73
C LYS A 59 24.27 -2.06 -15.00
N VAL A 60 24.17 -1.67 -16.28
CA VAL A 60 23.33 -0.56 -16.72
C VAL A 60 21.92 -1.06 -17.05
N PHE A 61 20.90 -0.26 -16.80
CA PHE A 61 19.52 -0.54 -17.17
C PHE A 61 18.93 0.66 -17.91
N ASP A 62 18.01 0.39 -18.84
CA ASP A 62 17.25 1.44 -19.53
C ASP A 62 16.15 1.99 -18.62
N PHE A 63 15.55 1.11 -17.78
CA PHE A 63 14.50 1.45 -16.85
C PHE A 63 14.75 0.84 -15.46
N LEU A 64 14.39 1.61 -14.43
CA LEU A 64 14.34 1.17 -13.04
C LEU A 64 12.94 1.46 -12.50
N ILE A 65 12.19 0.40 -12.20
CA ILE A 65 10.78 0.49 -11.81
C ILE A 65 10.63 0.24 -10.32
N PHE A 66 10.13 1.24 -9.58
CA PHE A 66 9.78 1.10 -8.17
C PHE A 66 8.27 1.02 -7.99
N THR A 67 7.80 -0.11 -7.46
CA THR A 67 6.38 -0.32 -7.15
C THR A 67 6.01 0.03 -5.72
N SER A 68 6.98 0.47 -4.90
CA SER A 68 6.72 0.95 -3.55
C SER A 68 7.81 1.91 -3.05
N ALA A 69 7.44 2.82 -2.16
CA ALA A 69 8.37 3.68 -1.42
C ALA A 69 9.43 2.88 -0.64
N SER A 70 9.05 1.72 -0.08
CA SER A 70 9.99 0.83 0.62
C SER A 70 11.04 0.25 -0.31
N ALA A 71 10.69 -0.08 -1.56
CA ALA A 71 11.63 -0.56 -2.56
C ALA A 71 12.70 0.50 -2.87
N VAL A 72 12.30 1.77 -2.97
CA VAL A 72 13.23 2.89 -3.20
C VAL A 72 14.26 2.97 -2.07
N GLN A 73 13.78 3.11 -0.81
CA GLN A 73 14.66 3.25 0.35
C GLN A 73 15.67 2.10 0.45
N ILE A 74 15.19 0.86 0.39
CA ILE A 74 16.02 -0.32 0.59
C ILE A 74 16.98 -0.53 -0.58
N PHE A 75 16.53 -0.27 -1.81
CA PHE A 75 17.43 -0.32 -2.96
C PHE A 75 18.54 0.73 -2.84
N MET A 76 18.20 1.96 -2.45
CA MET A 76 19.18 3.03 -2.29
C MET A 76 20.19 2.77 -1.16
N ASP A 77 19.78 2.09 -0.09
CA ASP A 77 20.70 1.61 0.94
C ASP A 77 21.73 0.63 0.35
N HIS A 78 21.29 -0.29 -0.52
CA HIS A 78 22.21 -1.18 -1.25
C HIS A 78 23.06 -0.45 -2.27
N VAL A 79 22.51 0.52 -3.00
CA VAL A 79 23.28 1.37 -3.94
C VAL A 79 24.44 2.04 -3.21
N SER A 80 24.17 2.64 -2.05
CA SER A 80 25.20 3.27 -1.21
C SER A 80 26.23 2.25 -0.71
N GLN A 81 25.79 1.06 -0.29
CA GLN A 81 26.70 0.02 0.22
C GLN A 81 27.69 -0.48 -0.85
N PHE A 82 27.28 -0.51 -2.12
CA PHE A 82 28.08 -1.04 -3.22
C PHE A 82 28.73 0.05 -4.09
N ASN A 83 28.56 1.32 -3.75
CA ASN A 83 28.95 2.46 -4.60
C ASN A 83 28.45 2.28 -6.04
N TYR A 84 27.20 1.85 -6.19
CA TYR A 84 26.58 1.69 -7.50
C TYR A 84 26.18 3.06 -8.06
N GLU A 85 26.53 3.33 -9.31
CA GLU A 85 26.13 4.56 -9.99
C GLU A 85 24.91 4.26 -10.86
N ILE A 86 23.76 4.83 -10.49
CA ILE A 86 22.57 4.82 -11.34
C ILE A 86 22.85 5.76 -12.52
N GLN A 87 23.37 5.20 -13.62
CA GLN A 87 23.62 5.91 -14.89
C GLN A 87 22.29 6.27 -15.58
N LYS A 88 22.35 6.89 -16.78
CA LYS A 88 21.18 7.36 -17.57
C LYS A 88 20.08 6.29 -17.72
N CYS A 89 19.21 6.22 -16.72
CA CYS A 89 18.16 5.23 -16.54
C CYS A 89 16.84 5.97 -16.30
N LYS A 90 15.78 5.54 -16.97
CA LYS A 90 14.44 6.10 -16.75
C LYS A 90 13.86 5.51 -15.47
N ILE A 91 13.68 6.37 -14.47
CA ILE A 91 13.03 5.97 -13.21
C ILE A 91 11.53 5.97 -13.42
N VAL A 92 10.88 4.84 -13.18
CA VAL A 92 9.42 4.68 -13.27
C VAL A 92 8.90 4.33 -11.89
N VAL A 93 7.80 4.96 -11.48
CA VAL A 93 7.19 4.70 -10.17
C VAL A 93 5.70 4.44 -10.30
N VAL A 94 5.13 3.69 -9.36
CA VAL A 94 3.69 3.40 -9.36
C VAL A 94 2.82 4.61 -9.00
N GLY A 95 3.34 5.57 -8.23
CA GLY A 95 2.55 6.71 -7.75
C GLY A 95 3.33 7.69 -6.88
N GLU A 96 2.69 8.81 -6.56
CA GLU A 96 3.28 10.01 -5.94
C GLU A 96 4.09 9.73 -4.67
N LYS A 97 3.58 8.88 -3.75
CA LYS A 97 4.32 8.55 -2.51
C LYS A 97 5.66 7.88 -2.78
N THR A 98 5.76 7.11 -3.87
CA THR A 98 7.03 6.50 -4.28
C THR A 98 7.93 7.54 -4.94
N GLU A 99 7.35 8.43 -5.75
CA GLU A 99 8.05 9.58 -6.34
C GLU A 99 8.69 10.49 -5.28
N GLU A 100 7.95 10.84 -4.23
CA GLU A 100 8.43 11.65 -3.12
C GLU A 100 9.68 11.05 -2.46
N VAL A 101 9.73 9.73 -2.32
CA VAL A 101 10.91 9.05 -1.77
C VAL A 101 12.05 9.04 -2.77
N CYS A 102 11.79 8.81 -4.07
CA CYS A 102 12.80 8.97 -5.12
C CYS A 102 13.47 10.35 -5.07
N LYS A 103 12.67 11.43 -4.95
CA LYS A 103 13.16 12.81 -4.86
C LYS A 103 14.09 13.04 -3.67
N LYS A 104 13.83 12.41 -2.51
CA LYS A 104 14.71 12.50 -1.32
C LYS A 104 16.10 11.90 -1.57
N PHE A 105 16.22 10.95 -2.49
CA PHE A 105 17.48 10.35 -2.93
C PHE A 105 18.10 11.05 -4.15
N GLY A 106 17.52 12.17 -4.62
CA GLY A 106 17.98 12.86 -5.82
C GLY A 106 17.64 12.12 -7.13
N LEU A 107 16.72 11.15 -7.09
CA LEU A 107 16.26 10.45 -8.28
C LEU A 107 15.13 11.24 -8.97
N ASN A 108 15.32 11.54 -10.25
CA ASN A 108 14.30 12.17 -11.07
C ASN A 108 13.39 11.12 -11.70
N VAL A 109 12.12 11.09 -11.26
CA VAL A 109 11.11 10.20 -11.86
C VAL A 109 10.79 10.67 -13.26
N SER A 110 10.92 9.75 -14.22
CA SER A 110 10.71 9.99 -15.64
C SER A 110 9.27 9.70 -16.07
N LEU A 111 8.64 8.69 -15.45
CA LEU A 111 7.32 8.18 -15.83
C LEU A 111 6.55 7.75 -14.58
N MET A 112 5.25 8.02 -14.58
CA MET A 112 4.30 7.59 -13.56
C MET A 112 2.92 7.39 -14.23
N PRO A 113 2.18 6.33 -13.91
CA PRO A 113 0.88 6.08 -14.53
C PRO A 113 -0.19 6.97 -13.89
N GLU A 114 -1.29 7.22 -14.62
CA GLU A 114 -2.47 7.90 -14.06
C GLU A 114 -3.17 7.04 -13.02
N THR A 115 -3.20 5.71 -13.25
CA THR A 115 -3.75 4.73 -12.31
C THR A 115 -2.61 4.12 -11.50
N TYR A 116 -2.62 4.30 -10.17
CA TYR A 116 -1.55 3.85 -9.26
C TYR A 116 -1.62 2.33 -8.99
N SER A 117 -1.42 1.53 -10.03
CA SER A 117 -1.49 0.07 -10.00
C SER A 117 -0.44 -0.58 -10.91
N ALA A 118 -0.29 -1.90 -10.80
CA ALA A 118 0.54 -2.68 -11.72
C ALA A 118 -0.01 -2.61 -13.16
N ASP A 119 -1.34 -2.67 -13.32
CA ASP A 119 -1.99 -2.55 -14.62
C ASP A 119 -1.75 -1.17 -15.24
N GLY A 120 -1.86 -0.10 -14.44
CA GLY A 120 -1.56 1.25 -14.92
C GLY A 120 -0.10 1.42 -15.37
N LEU A 121 0.85 0.76 -14.70
CA LEU A 121 2.24 0.69 -15.16
C LEU A 121 2.37 -0.05 -16.49
N ILE A 122 1.66 -1.16 -16.66
CA ILE A 122 1.66 -1.94 -17.91
C ILE A 122 1.09 -1.09 -19.05
N ASP A 123 -0.05 -0.43 -18.84
CA ASP A 123 -0.69 0.44 -19.82
C ASP A 123 0.25 1.57 -20.25
N LEU A 124 0.85 2.28 -19.27
CA LEU A 124 1.83 3.33 -19.53
C LEU A 124 3.00 2.82 -20.37
N LEU A 125 3.58 1.69 -19.98
CA LEU A 125 4.78 1.13 -20.61
C LEU A 125 4.49 0.46 -21.97
N SER A 126 3.24 0.06 -22.24
CA SER A 126 2.82 -0.50 -23.52
C SER A 126 2.91 0.49 -24.68
N SER A 127 2.84 1.79 -24.39
CA SER A 127 3.00 2.87 -25.37
C SER A 127 4.47 3.19 -25.71
N ILE A 128 5.42 2.47 -25.14
CA ILE A 128 6.86 2.69 -25.28
C ILE A 128 7.50 1.50 -25.99
N GLU A 129 8.45 1.76 -26.89
CA GLU A 129 9.25 0.70 -27.49
C GLU A 129 10.19 0.07 -26.44
N LEU A 130 9.86 -1.16 -26.04
CA LEU A 130 10.57 -1.92 -25.01
C LEU A 130 11.44 -3.04 -25.56
N SER A 131 11.45 -3.30 -26.87
CA SER A 131 12.23 -4.40 -27.43
C SER A 131 13.71 -4.29 -27.05
N ASN A 132 14.23 -5.35 -26.43
CA ASN A 132 15.61 -5.48 -25.91
C ASN A 132 15.99 -4.47 -24.80
N LYS A 133 15.04 -3.72 -24.24
CA LYS A 133 15.31 -2.80 -23.14
C LYS A 133 15.50 -3.55 -21.83
N ARG A 134 16.54 -3.21 -21.08
CA ARG A 134 16.82 -3.82 -19.78
C ARG A 134 16.07 -3.08 -18.69
N ILE A 135 15.24 -3.81 -17.95
CA ILE A 135 14.39 -3.26 -16.90
C ILE A 135 14.75 -3.92 -15.57
N LEU A 136 15.15 -3.13 -14.58
CA LEU A 136 15.34 -3.59 -13.21
C LEU A 136 14.09 -3.26 -12.37
N ILE A 137 13.56 -4.26 -11.67
CA ILE A 137 12.41 -4.13 -10.77
C ILE A 137 12.81 -4.67 -9.40
N PRO A 138 13.38 -3.83 -8.51
CA PRO A 138 13.61 -4.22 -7.13
C PRO A 138 12.28 -4.18 -6.36
N GLY A 139 11.99 -5.21 -5.57
CA GLY A 139 10.71 -5.29 -4.86
C GLY A 139 10.66 -6.31 -3.73
N SER A 140 9.44 -6.62 -3.29
CA SER A 140 9.20 -7.65 -2.28
C SER A 140 9.44 -9.05 -2.83
N LYS A 141 9.81 -9.99 -1.97
CA LYS A 141 9.89 -11.42 -2.28
C LYS A 141 8.60 -12.01 -2.85
N ILE A 142 7.45 -11.48 -2.44
CA ILE A 142 6.11 -11.91 -2.87
C ILE A 142 5.51 -11.03 -3.97
N SER A 143 6.32 -10.22 -4.67
CA SER A 143 5.82 -9.28 -5.68
C SER A 143 5.09 -10.03 -6.82
N SER A 144 3.98 -9.45 -7.29
CA SER A 144 3.18 -10.02 -8.37
C SER A 144 4.02 -10.14 -9.64
N LYS A 145 3.97 -11.32 -10.28
CA LYS A 145 4.69 -11.60 -11.53
C LYS A 145 4.07 -10.94 -12.76
N ILE A 146 2.83 -10.46 -12.65
CA ILE A 146 2.05 -9.92 -13.77
C ILE A 146 2.82 -8.79 -14.47
N LEU A 147 3.34 -7.82 -13.71
CA LEU A 147 4.12 -6.71 -14.29
C LEU A 147 5.34 -7.21 -15.06
N SER A 148 6.13 -8.13 -14.49
CA SER A 148 7.31 -8.66 -15.18
C SER A 148 6.96 -9.48 -16.41
N GLU A 149 5.90 -10.29 -16.34
CA GLU A 149 5.47 -11.15 -17.45
C GLU A 149 4.95 -10.33 -18.63
N GLU A 150 4.15 -9.29 -18.37
CA GLU A 150 3.66 -8.39 -19.42
C GLU A 150 4.79 -7.57 -20.08
N LEU A 151 5.75 -7.08 -19.30
CA LEU A 151 6.90 -6.36 -19.86
C LEU A 151 7.80 -7.28 -20.72
N ILE A 152 7.94 -8.55 -20.35
CA ILE A 152 8.64 -9.55 -21.19
C ILE A 152 7.88 -9.79 -22.49
N LYS A 153 6.54 -9.87 -22.47
CA LYS A 153 5.73 -10.00 -23.69
C LYS A 153 5.88 -8.80 -24.63
N LEU A 154 6.14 -7.61 -24.09
CA LEU A 154 6.48 -6.40 -24.85
C LEU A 154 7.93 -6.38 -25.35
N GLY A 155 8.71 -7.45 -25.15
CA GLY A 155 10.07 -7.61 -25.68
C GLY A 155 11.18 -7.10 -24.75
N ALA A 156 10.87 -6.72 -23.51
CA ALA A 156 11.87 -6.26 -22.54
C ALA A 156 12.68 -7.42 -21.93
N LEU A 157 13.90 -7.11 -21.50
CA LEU A 157 14.74 -7.96 -20.66
C LEU A 157 14.53 -7.54 -19.20
N VAL A 158 13.67 -8.28 -18.47
CA VAL A 158 13.24 -7.90 -17.12
C VAL A 158 14.01 -8.65 -16.04
N TYR A 159 14.51 -7.90 -15.07
CA TYR A 159 15.24 -8.39 -13.90
C TYR A 159 14.46 -8.02 -12.63
N THR A 160 13.72 -8.96 -12.06
CA THR A 160 12.97 -8.75 -10.81
C THR A 160 13.78 -9.24 -9.62
N ILE A 161 14.23 -8.32 -8.78
CA ILE A 161 15.15 -8.63 -7.68
C ILE A 161 14.45 -8.46 -6.33
N PRO A 162 14.27 -9.53 -5.54
CA PRO A 162 13.73 -9.41 -4.20
C PRO A 162 14.75 -8.73 -3.27
N ILE A 163 14.38 -7.59 -2.70
CA ILE A 163 15.22 -6.79 -1.80
C ILE A 163 14.61 -6.63 -0.41
N TYR A 164 13.36 -7.00 -0.22
CA TYR A 164 12.73 -7.08 1.11
C TYR A 164 11.69 -8.19 1.18
N ASP A 165 11.34 -8.59 2.40
CA ASP A 165 10.21 -9.45 2.69
C ASP A 165 9.11 -8.67 3.42
N VAL A 166 7.87 -9.13 3.27
CA VAL A 166 6.71 -8.61 3.98
C VAL A 166 6.24 -9.69 4.94
N VAL A 167 6.52 -9.50 6.22
CA VAL A 167 6.20 -10.47 7.28
C VAL A 167 5.14 -9.94 8.22
N GLU A 168 4.55 -10.82 9.02
CA GLU A 168 3.69 -10.41 10.14
C GLU A 168 4.49 -9.55 11.13
N ASN A 169 3.85 -8.49 11.62
CA ASN A 169 4.49 -7.59 12.58
C ASN A 169 4.35 -8.13 14.01
N ASP A 170 5.34 -7.87 14.86
CA ASP A 170 5.25 -8.21 16.27
C ASP A 170 4.32 -7.22 16.98
N MET A 171 3.19 -7.69 17.50
CA MET A 171 2.22 -6.84 18.19
C MET A 171 2.75 -6.23 19.48
N ASN A 172 3.86 -6.73 20.05
CA ASN A 172 4.51 -6.11 21.20
C ASN A 172 4.98 -4.66 20.92
N ILE A 173 5.23 -4.31 19.64
CA ILE A 173 5.64 -2.94 19.29
C ILE A 173 4.48 -1.92 19.38
N CYS A 174 3.24 -2.41 19.45
CA CYS A 174 2.01 -1.61 19.54
C CYS A 174 1.03 -2.29 20.52
N TYR A 175 1.56 -2.71 21.67
CA TYR A 175 0.86 -3.55 22.63
C TYR A 175 -0.41 -2.86 23.18
N ASP A 176 -0.37 -1.55 23.39
CA ASP A 176 -1.52 -0.80 23.91
C ASP A 176 -2.66 -0.75 22.89
N GLU A 177 -2.35 -0.46 21.63
CA GLU A 177 -3.34 -0.50 20.54
C GLU A 177 -3.88 -1.92 20.34
N PHE A 178 -3.00 -2.92 20.34
CA PHE A 178 -3.38 -4.33 20.21
C PHE A 178 -4.33 -4.76 21.34
N SER A 179 -3.97 -4.44 22.59
CA SER A 179 -4.77 -4.75 23.77
C SER A 179 -6.09 -4.01 23.77
N PHE A 180 -6.11 -2.76 23.31
CA PHE A 180 -7.35 -2.01 23.13
C PHE A 180 -8.28 -2.70 22.14
N VAL A 181 -7.77 -3.09 20.96
CA VAL A 181 -8.57 -3.71 19.89
C VAL A 181 -9.09 -5.10 20.26
N LYS A 182 -8.34 -5.85 21.07
CA LYS A 182 -8.80 -7.15 21.61
C LYS A 182 -10.06 -7.01 22.47
N ASN A 183 -10.16 -5.91 23.22
CA ASN A 183 -11.27 -5.68 24.16
C ASN A 183 -12.36 -4.77 23.59
N ASN A 184 -12.05 -4.02 22.53
CA ASN A 184 -12.93 -3.01 21.95
C ASN A 184 -12.90 -3.14 20.43
N ARG A 185 -14.03 -3.52 19.85
CA ARG A 185 -14.15 -3.69 18.41
C ARG A 185 -14.22 -2.31 17.71
N PRO A 186 -13.32 -2.01 16.76
CA PRO A 186 -13.40 -0.80 15.95
C PRO A 186 -14.70 -0.68 15.15
N ASN A 187 -15.19 0.55 14.99
CA ASN A 187 -16.35 0.82 14.14
C ASN A 187 -16.00 0.73 12.65
N ILE A 188 -14.76 1.09 12.31
CA ILE A 188 -14.27 1.12 10.93
C ILE A 188 -12.90 0.45 10.87
N PHE A 189 -12.69 -0.37 9.86
CA PHE A 189 -11.40 -0.98 9.54
C PHE A 189 -10.89 -0.48 8.19
N ILE A 190 -9.63 -0.08 8.14
CA ILE A 190 -8.93 0.27 6.91
C ILE A 190 -7.79 -0.72 6.67
N PHE A 191 -7.99 -1.60 5.69
CA PHE A 191 -6.97 -2.54 5.22
C PHE A 191 -6.25 -1.98 4.00
N THR A 192 -4.93 -1.90 4.10
CA THR A 192 -4.08 -1.28 3.06
C THR A 192 -3.47 -2.27 2.07
N SER A 193 -3.60 -3.57 2.33
CA SER A 193 -3.14 -4.64 1.42
C SER A 193 -3.83 -5.97 1.75
N PRO A 194 -3.80 -6.95 0.81
CA PRO A 194 -4.23 -8.32 1.11
C PRO A 194 -3.49 -8.91 2.33
N SER A 195 -2.17 -8.73 2.41
CA SER A 195 -1.36 -9.24 3.52
C SER A 195 -1.74 -8.60 4.85
N SER A 196 -2.09 -7.32 4.87
CA SER A 196 -2.50 -6.67 6.13
C SER A 196 -3.81 -7.23 6.69
N PHE A 197 -4.73 -7.67 5.81
CA PHE A 197 -5.96 -8.33 6.21
C PHE A 197 -5.71 -9.77 6.68
N LYS A 198 -4.95 -10.55 5.91
CA LYS A 198 -4.56 -11.93 6.29
C LYS A 198 -3.90 -11.97 7.67
N ASN A 199 -2.94 -11.08 7.89
CA ASN A 199 -2.24 -10.99 9.16
C ASN A 199 -3.16 -10.54 10.27
N TYR A 200 -4.11 -9.63 10.02
CA TYR A 200 -5.10 -9.27 11.03
C TYR A 200 -5.91 -10.49 11.49
N LEU A 201 -6.39 -11.32 10.56
CA LEU A 201 -7.12 -12.56 10.91
C LEU A 201 -6.25 -13.52 11.74
N SER A 202 -4.98 -13.69 11.34
CA SER A 202 -3.98 -14.52 12.03
C SER A 202 -3.71 -14.03 13.45
N ILE A 203 -3.34 -12.75 13.59
CA ILE A 203 -2.99 -12.08 14.86
C ILE A 203 -4.12 -12.18 15.89
N PHE A 204 -5.37 -12.03 15.44
CA PHE A 204 -6.55 -12.08 16.30
C PHE A 204 -7.22 -13.46 16.35
N GLN A 205 -6.67 -14.47 15.66
CA GLN A 205 -7.16 -15.86 15.61
C GLN A 205 -8.67 -15.92 15.29
N LEU A 206 -9.06 -15.22 14.22
CA LEU A 206 -10.47 -15.06 13.85
C LEU A 206 -10.96 -16.23 12.98
N ASP A 207 -11.64 -17.19 13.62
CA ASP A 207 -12.22 -18.36 12.94
C ASP A 207 -13.49 -18.04 12.13
N ASN A 208 -14.22 -16.98 12.52
CA ASN A 208 -15.42 -16.52 11.81
C ASN A 208 -15.32 -15.02 11.47
N PRO A 209 -14.57 -14.66 10.41
CA PRO A 209 -14.41 -13.27 9.99
C PRO A 209 -15.74 -12.58 9.67
N THR A 210 -16.67 -13.27 9.01
CA THR A 210 -17.99 -12.71 8.66
C THR A 210 -18.74 -12.21 9.89
N GLN A 211 -18.82 -13.02 10.94
CA GLN A 211 -19.45 -12.61 12.19
C GLN A 211 -18.65 -11.50 12.87
N TYR A 212 -17.32 -11.63 12.94
CA TYR A 212 -16.44 -10.64 13.56
C TYR A 212 -16.51 -9.26 12.90
N PHE A 213 -16.82 -9.16 11.60
CA PHE A 213 -16.87 -7.88 10.88
C PHE A 213 -18.30 -7.37 10.60
N SER A 214 -19.35 -8.12 10.95
CA SER A 214 -20.76 -7.81 10.69
C SER A 214 -21.23 -6.38 11.04
N ASP A 215 -20.95 -5.91 12.26
CA ASP A 215 -21.26 -4.54 12.73
C ASP A 215 -20.19 -3.46 12.46
N SER A 216 -19.22 -3.72 11.58
CA SER A 216 -18.12 -2.78 11.30
C SER A 216 -18.12 -2.38 9.83
N ILE A 217 -17.73 -1.14 9.54
CA ILE A 217 -17.52 -0.67 8.17
C ILE A 217 -16.14 -1.13 7.72
N ILE A 218 -16.06 -1.83 6.59
CA ILE A 218 -14.81 -2.37 6.06
C ILE A 218 -14.36 -1.58 4.84
N CYS A 219 -13.17 -0.99 4.93
CA CYS A 219 -12.54 -0.23 3.86
C CYS A 219 -11.34 -1.01 3.29
N ALA A 220 -11.31 -1.18 1.98
CA ALA A 220 -10.17 -1.74 1.26
C ALA A 220 -9.48 -0.64 0.45
N MET A 221 -8.15 -0.56 0.51
CA MET A 221 -7.39 0.46 -0.22
C MET A 221 -7.49 0.33 -1.74
N GLY A 222 -7.75 -0.87 -2.26
CA GLY A 222 -7.88 -1.09 -3.68
C GLY A 222 -8.41 -2.50 -3.99
N LYS A 223 -8.56 -2.78 -5.29
CA LYS A 223 -9.30 -3.97 -5.75
C LYS A 223 -8.71 -5.30 -5.28
N THR A 224 -7.39 -5.41 -5.21
CA THR A 224 -6.73 -6.65 -4.74
C THR A 224 -7.02 -6.92 -3.27
N THR A 225 -7.01 -5.88 -2.43
CA THR A 225 -7.39 -5.98 -1.02
C THR A 225 -8.88 -6.31 -0.87
N GLU A 226 -9.73 -5.71 -1.70
CA GLU A 226 -11.17 -5.99 -1.70
C GLU A 226 -11.46 -7.47 -2.03
N ILE A 227 -10.83 -8.01 -3.07
CA ILE A 227 -10.95 -9.42 -3.46
C ILE A 227 -10.53 -10.34 -2.31
N GLU A 228 -9.42 -10.04 -1.64
CA GLU A 228 -8.95 -10.84 -0.51
C GLU A 228 -9.95 -10.83 0.65
N ILE A 229 -10.50 -9.66 1.01
CA ILE A 229 -11.49 -9.54 2.09
C ILE A 229 -12.77 -10.31 1.74
N ASN A 230 -13.30 -10.12 0.53
CA ASN A 230 -14.49 -10.80 0.05
C ASN A 230 -14.30 -12.33 -0.01
N SER A 231 -13.09 -12.81 -0.31
CA SER A 231 -12.78 -14.26 -0.34
C SER A 231 -12.97 -14.95 1.02
N LYS A 232 -13.00 -14.18 2.12
CA LYS A 232 -13.26 -14.65 3.49
C LYS A 232 -14.70 -14.42 3.94
N GLY A 233 -15.60 -14.08 3.02
CA GLY A 233 -17.01 -13.84 3.31
C GLY A 233 -17.27 -12.53 4.06
N VAL A 234 -16.30 -11.61 4.09
CA VAL A 234 -16.45 -10.29 4.70
C VAL A 234 -16.82 -9.30 3.60
N LYS A 235 -17.90 -8.56 3.78
CA LYS A 235 -18.32 -7.51 2.84
C LYS A 235 -17.40 -6.30 2.98
N VAL A 236 -16.92 -5.78 1.86
CA VAL A 236 -16.27 -4.46 1.80
C VAL A 236 -17.32 -3.39 1.53
N ASP A 237 -17.31 -2.32 2.32
CA ASP A 237 -18.26 -1.21 2.20
C ASP A 237 -17.67 -0.03 1.42
N ILE A 238 -16.36 0.19 1.51
CA ILE A 238 -15.68 1.33 0.91
C ILE A 238 -14.43 0.87 0.15
N VAL A 239 -14.36 1.23 -1.13
CA VAL A 239 -13.16 1.09 -1.98
C VAL A 239 -13.02 2.38 -2.79
N PRO A 240 -11.94 3.16 -2.63
CA PRO A 240 -11.78 4.40 -3.38
C PRO A 240 -11.38 4.10 -4.83
N THR A 241 -11.76 4.99 -5.75
CA THR A 241 -11.32 4.94 -7.16
C THR A 241 -9.81 5.00 -7.28
N ILE A 242 -9.18 5.91 -6.52
CA ILE A 242 -7.72 6.05 -6.46
C ILE A 242 -7.23 5.40 -5.17
N SER A 243 -6.36 4.38 -5.29
CA SER A 243 -5.95 3.51 -4.17
C SER A 243 -4.96 4.15 -3.19
N THR A 244 -5.38 5.23 -2.53
CA THR A 244 -4.62 5.92 -1.48
C THR A 244 -5.40 5.99 -0.17
N LEU A 245 -4.67 6.03 0.94
CA LEU A 245 -5.26 6.18 2.27
C LEU A 245 -6.02 7.52 2.45
N GLU A 246 -5.61 8.55 1.71
CA GLU A 246 -6.30 9.85 1.71
C GLU A 246 -7.67 9.74 1.05
N ASN A 247 -7.77 9.04 -0.09
CA ASN A 247 -9.06 8.83 -0.73
C ASN A 247 -9.99 7.93 0.09
N ILE A 248 -9.48 6.90 0.77
CA ILE A 248 -10.29 6.15 1.76
C ILE A 248 -10.85 7.12 2.82
N SER A 249 -10.02 8.03 3.32
CA SER A 249 -10.46 9.00 4.34
C SER A 249 -11.56 9.93 3.82
N ASN A 250 -11.48 10.36 2.55
CA ASN A 250 -12.53 11.14 1.91
C ASN A 250 -13.83 10.34 1.74
N GLU A 251 -13.74 9.08 1.29
CA GLU A 251 -14.90 8.21 1.14
C GLU A 251 -15.60 7.91 2.48
N ILE A 252 -14.84 7.72 3.57
CA ILE A 252 -15.42 7.56 4.92
C ILE A 252 -16.24 8.81 5.30
N VAL A 253 -15.73 10.01 5.01
CA VAL A 253 -16.45 11.25 5.30
C VAL A 253 -17.74 11.33 4.48
N HIS A 254 -17.67 11.07 3.17
CA HIS A 254 -18.86 11.08 2.30
C HIS A 254 -19.90 10.02 2.71
N TYR A 255 -19.45 8.84 3.12
CA TYR A 255 -20.32 7.78 3.64
C TYR A 255 -21.17 8.27 4.83
N TYR A 256 -20.56 8.94 5.80
CA TYR A 256 -21.30 9.44 6.97
C TYR A 256 -22.14 10.70 6.67
N GLU A 257 -21.69 11.58 5.78
CA GLU A 257 -22.50 12.72 5.31
C GLU A 257 -23.80 12.25 4.64
N ASN A 258 -23.74 11.17 3.86
CA ASN A 258 -24.90 10.57 3.19
C ASN A 258 -25.86 9.90 4.18
N ILE A 259 -25.37 9.31 5.27
CA ILE A 259 -26.23 8.73 6.31
C ILE A 259 -27.03 9.82 7.01
N ILE A 260 -26.41 10.95 7.34
CA ILE A 260 -27.07 12.07 8.04
C ILE A 260 -28.14 12.69 7.15
N THR A 261 -27.81 12.98 5.89
CA THR A 261 -28.77 13.57 4.93
C THR A 261 -29.99 12.67 4.72
N ASN A 262 -29.78 11.36 4.57
CA ASN A 262 -30.89 10.40 4.44
C ASN A 262 -31.70 10.21 5.73
N SER A 263 -31.08 10.36 6.91
CA SER A 263 -31.78 10.27 8.20
C SER A 263 -32.64 11.50 8.48
N ASN A 264 -32.16 12.69 8.10
CA ASN A 264 -32.89 13.95 8.27
C ASN A 264 -34.14 14.03 7.36
N TRP A 265 -34.14 13.36 6.21
CA TRP A 265 -35.32 13.29 5.35
C TRP A 265 -36.45 12.44 5.96
N ARG A 266 -36.11 11.29 6.58
CA ARG A 266 -37.08 10.39 7.24
C ARG A 266 -37.63 10.89 8.59
N SER A 267 -37.09 11.98 9.11
CA SER A 267 -37.52 12.56 10.39
C SER A 267 -38.54 13.69 10.23
N ASN A 268 -38.87 14.06 8.98
CA ASN A 268 -39.77 15.16 8.63
C ASN A 268 -41.09 14.69 7.98
N ASP A 269 -41.38 13.39 8.01
CA ASP A 269 -42.67 12.77 7.67
C ASP A 269 -43.32 12.21 8.94
#